data_AF-A0A816NFJ4-F1
#
_entry.id   AF-A0A816NFJ4-F1
#
_cell.length_a   1.000
_cell.length_b   1.000
_cell.length_c   1.000
_cell.angle_alpha   90.00
_cell.angle_beta   90.00
_cell.angle_gamma   90.00
#
_symmetry.space_group_name_H-M   'P 1'
#
loop_
_entity.id
_entity.type
_entity.pdbx_description
1 polymer ?
#
loop_
_entity_poly.entity_id
_entity_poly.type
_entity_poly.pdbx_seq_one_letter_code
_entity_poly.pdbx_strand_id
1 'polypeptide(L)'
;MEMLFPVEYISFYEQEKDHDEMLLKFAKISFKLVQLQYLNELKILTENYSNQIPITLDARWYNDLEFESKLPPYFRHRIVENHFFVQAMCFEPQLSRARIIMVKYFTILVLLDDTFDRYASLPEAEGLANSLERELWPQGRSYNVSASKEVFKTHVKANFDLAKWGLVYHVPSFEEYMEVGEVEVAVYATLASRYMSKGKMAAKEAFEWLKSRPKIVQSLCVKGRLMDDITGFQDDISRGYVTNAVSCYMKQYGVSENEAFRELNKMVGEADKIINEEFLTITGVRHCVLKAVIDLARMIHVCYNGYEGYTDPQGKIKEYMTSMFVDQIRL
;
A
#
# COMPACT_ATOMS: atom_id res chain seq x y z
N MET A 1 9.24 -1.35 -10.54
CA MET A 1 9.33 -2.07 -9.25
C MET A 1 10.24 -3.28 -9.42
N GLU A 2 11.08 -3.60 -8.44
CA GLU A 2 12.08 -4.68 -8.54
C GLU A 2 11.46 -6.05 -8.84
N MET A 3 10.26 -6.34 -8.32
CA MET A 3 9.56 -7.60 -8.58
C MET A 3 9.06 -7.78 -10.03
N LEU A 4 8.82 -6.68 -10.76
CA LEU A 4 8.33 -6.73 -12.14
C LEU A 4 9.47 -6.78 -13.15
N PHE A 5 10.66 -6.36 -12.72
CA PHE A 5 11.83 -6.34 -13.59
C PHE A 5 12.15 -7.72 -14.21
N PRO A 6 12.08 -8.84 -13.48
CA PRO A 6 12.28 -10.17 -14.07
C PRO A 6 11.27 -10.52 -15.17
N VAL A 7 10.02 -10.05 -15.10
CA VAL A 7 8.96 -10.36 -16.08
C VAL A 7 9.38 -9.90 -17.48
N GLU A 8 9.86 -8.66 -17.57
CA GLU A 8 10.26 -8.06 -18.84
C GLU A 8 11.71 -8.42 -19.19
N TYR A 9 12.61 -8.36 -18.21
CA TYR A 9 14.05 -8.47 -18.46
C TYR A 9 14.49 -9.89 -18.80
N ILE A 10 13.87 -10.93 -18.24
CA ILE A 10 14.21 -12.32 -18.62
C ILE A 10 13.90 -12.56 -20.10
N SER A 11 12.73 -12.10 -20.55
CA SER A 11 12.29 -12.24 -21.95
C SER A 11 13.17 -11.46 -22.91
N PHE A 12 13.62 -10.25 -22.50
CA PHE A 12 14.59 -9.46 -23.25
C PHE A 12 15.96 -10.15 -23.31
N TYR A 13 16.50 -10.57 -22.15
CA TYR A 13 17.84 -11.16 -22.05
C TYR A 13 17.97 -12.48 -22.82
N GLU A 14 16.90 -13.27 -22.92
CA GLU A 14 16.86 -14.48 -23.76
C GLU A 14 17.06 -14.21 -25.25
N GLN A 15 16.73 -13.00 -25.73
CA GLN A 15 16.88 -12.62 -27.14
C GLN A 15 18.28 -12.08 -27.46
N GLU A 16 19.07 -11.74 -26.45
CA GLU A 16 20.42 -11.20 -26.64
C GLU A 16 21.36 -12.30 -27.17
N LYS A 17 22.19 -11.97 -28.15
CA LYS A 17 23.02 -12.98 -28.84
C LYS A 17 24.13 -13.55 -27.97
N ASP A 18 24.57 -12.78 -26.99
CA ASP A 18 25.69 -13.02 -26.10
C ASP A 18 25.25 -13.25 -24.64
N HIS A 19 23.97 -13.58 -24.43
CA HIS A 19 23.48 -13.88 -23.09
C HIS A 19 24.17 -15.11 -22.50
N ASP A 20 24.49 -15.04 -21.22
CA ASP A 20 24.97 -16.18 -20.45
C ASP A 20 23.79 -17.14 -20.15
N GLU A 21 23.86 -18.35 -20.71
CA GLU A 21 22.83 -19.40 -20.54
C GLU A 21 22.61 -19.80 -19.08
N MET A 22 23.67 -19.79 -18.25
CA MET A 22 23.57 -20.14 -16.84
C MET A 22 22.81 -19.06 -16.07
N LEU A 23 23.09 -17.78 -16.34
CA LEU A 23 22.37 -16.66 -15.76
C LEU A 23 20.90 -16.66 -16.18
N LEU A 24 20.62 -16.91 -17.46
CA LEU A 24 19.24 -16.99 -17.95
C LEU A 24 18.45 -18.11 -17.26
N LYS A 25 19.04 -19.31 -17.20
CA LYS A 25 18.43 -20.46 -16.51
C LYS A 25 18.21 -20.18 -15.02
N PHE A 26 19.21 -19.60 -14.36
CA PHE A 26 19.09 -19.22 -12.96
C PHE A 26 17.96 -18.22 -12.73
N ALA A 27 17.87 -17.18 -13.57
CA ALA A 27 16.82 -16.17 -13.49
C ALA A 27 15.42 -16.78 -13.69
N LYS A 28 15.24 -17.67 -14.67
CA LYS A 28 13.98 -18.39 -14.91
C LYS A 28 13.56 -19.23 -13.70
N ILE A 29 14.49 -20.01 -13.15
CA ILE A 29 14.21 -20.85 -11.97
C ILE A 29 13.90 -19.99 -10.74
N SER A 30 14.70 -18.95 -10.50
CA SER A 30 14.51 -18.03 -9.37
C SER A 30 13.15 -17.34 -9.45
N PHE A 31 12.78 -16.84 -10.63
CA PHE A 31 11.49 -16.19 -10.83
C PHE A 31 10.32 -17.17 -10.66
N LYS A 32 10.45 -18.38 -11.21
CA LYS A 32 9.45 -19.45 -11.04
C LYS A 32 9.22 -19.80 -9.57
N LEU A 33 10.29 -19.90 -8.78
CA LEU A 33 10.20 -20.18 -7.34
C LEU A 33 9.43 -19.07 -6.61
N VAL A 34 9.70 -17.82 -6.96
CA VAL A 34 9.02 -16.65 -6.40
C VAL A 34 7.53 -16.64 -6.77
N GLN A 35 7.17 -16.90 -8.03
CA GLN A 35 5.77 -17.02 -8.47
C GLN A 35 5.02 -18.10 -7.69
N LEU A 36 5.61 -19.29 -7.54
CA LEU A 36 5.00 -20.39 -6.77
C LEU A 36 4.79 -20.03 -5.31
N GLN A 37 5.73 -19.29 -4.73
CA GLN A 37 5.61 -18.83 -3.35
C GLN A 37 4.47 -17.81 -3.18
N TYR A 38 4.34 -16.88 -4.13
CA TYR A 38 3.25 -15.91 -4.14
C TYR A 38 1.88 -16.58 -4.30
N LEU A 39 1.77 -17.58 -5.17
CA LEU A 39 0.55 -18.38 -5.30
C LEU A 39 0.22 -19.14 -4.03
N ASN A 40 1.23 -19.70 -3.34
CA ASN A 40 1.01 -20.36 -2.06
C ASN A 40 0.58 -19.37 -0.96
N GLU A 41 1.07 -18.13 -0.98
CA GLU A 41 0.62 -17.08 -0.06
C GLU A 41 -0.84 -16.69 -0.33
N LEU A 42 -1.24 -16.51 -1.59
CA LEU A 42 -2.63 -16.29 -1.96
C LEU A 42 -3.51 -17.46 -1.51
N LYS A 43 -3.06 -18.69 -1.75
CA LYS A 43 -3.72 -19.91 -1.28
C LYS A 43 -3.95 -19.87 0.24
N ILE A 44 -2.94 -19.53 1.03
CA ILE A 44 -3.07 -19.38 2.50
C ILE A 44 -4.05 -18.26 2.87
N LEU A 45 -4.07 -17.17 2.11
CA LEU A 45 -4.95 -16.03 2.36
C LEU A 45 -6.42 -16.32 1.97
N THR A 46 -6.68 -17.23 1.03
CA THR A 46 -8.01 -17.50 0.47
C THR A 46 -8.62 -18.85 0.82
N GLU A 47 -7.84 -19.88 1.20
CA GLU A 47 -8.36 -21.24 1.36
C GLU A 47 -8.89 -21.59 2.76
N ASN A 48 -10.12 -22.12 2.78
CA ASN A 48 -10.54 -23.15 3.74
C ASN A 48 -10.17 -24.54 3.19
N TYR A 49 -9.53 -25.42 3.97
CA TYR A 49 -9.59 -26.86 3.70
C TYR A 49 -10.45 -27.57 4.73
N SER A 50 -11.62 -27.97 4.24
CA SER A 50 -12.38 -29.14 4.61
C SER A 50 -11.43 -30.33 4.84
N ASN A 51 -11.55 -30.95 6.03
CA ASN A 51 -11.04 -32.25 6.44
C ASN A 51 -9.51 -32.41 6.63
N GLN A 52 -9.18 -32.57 7.91
CA GLN A 52 -7.94 -33.10 8.52
C GLN A 52 -6.72 -32.15 8.61
N ILE A 53 -6.56 -31.65 9.84
CA ILE A 53 -5.37 -31.05 10.46
C ILE A 53 -4.98 -29.66 9.92
N PRO A 54 -5.26 -28.57 10.68
CA PRO A 54 -4.76 -27.25 10.35
C PRO A 54 -3.24 -27.22 10.56
N ILE A 55 -2.47 -27.02 9.50
CA ILE A 55 -1.01 -26.94 9.61
C ILE A 55 -0.55 -25.57 10.18
N THR A 56 -1.36 -24.51 10.13
CA THR A 56 -1.10 -23.25 10.88
C THR A 56 -2.38 -22.46 11.19
N LEU A 57 -2.31 -21.59 12.21
CA LEU A 57 -3.39 -20.72 12.71
C LEU A 57 -3.88 -19.66 11.68
N ASP A 58 -3.14 -19.43 10.59
CA ASP A 58 -3.28 -18.27 9.71
C ASP A 58 -4.25 -18.43 8.54
N ALA A 59 -4.61 -19.67 8.17
CA ALA A 59 -5.32 -20.01 6.92
C ALA A 59 -6.83 -19.69 6.93
N ARG A 60 -7.41 -19.27 8.06
CA ARG A 60 -8.87 -19.07 8.18
C ARG A 60 -9.33 -17.62 8.09
N TRP A 61 -8.40 -16.68 8.00
CA TRP A 61 -8.65 -15.27 8.30
C TRP A 61 -9.72 -14.59 7.42
N TYR A 62 -9.72 -14.84 6.11
CA TYR A 62 -10.65 -14.17 5.19
C TYR A 62 -12.11 -14.61 5.42
N ASN A 63 -12.32 -15.89 5.73
CA ASN A 63 -13.65 -16.47 5.92
C ASN A 63 -14.13 -16.43 7.37
N ASP A 64 -13.24 -16.48 8.37
CA ASP A 64 -13.58 -16.32 9.80
C ASP A 64 -14.08 -14.90 10.12
N LEU A 65 -13.64 -13.90 9.34
CA LEU A 65 -14.23 -12.56 9.37
C LEU A 65 -15.63 -12.52 8.74
N GLU A 66 -16.08 -13.63 8.14
CA GLU A 66 -17.36 -13.77 7.45
C GLU A 66 -17.56 -12.64 6.43
N PHE A 67 -16.51 -12.21 5.74
CA PHE A 67 -16.55 -11.03 4.89
C PHE A 67 -17.69 -11.09 3.85
N GLU A 68 -17.87 -12.23 3.19
CA GLU A 68 -18.95 -12.41 2.21
C GLU A 68 -20.37 -12.36 2.80
N SER A 69 -20.56 -12.71 4.07
CA SER A 69 -21.89 -12.76 4.72
C SER A 69 -22.16 -11.59 5.67
N LYS A 70 -21.13 -10.90 6.16
CA LYS A 70 -21.22 -9.78 7.12
C LYS A 70 -20.85 -8.43 6.53
N LEU A 71 -20.04 -8.38 5.47
CA LEU A 71 -19.77 -7.11 4.81
C LEU A 71 -20.87 -6.81 3.78
N PRO A 72 -21.41 -5.59 3.79
CA PRO A 72 -22.26 -5.09 2.73
C PRO A 72 -21.72 -5.39 1.31
N PRO A 73 -22.61 -5.58 0.31
CA PRO A 73 -22.25 -6.03 -1.05
C PRO A 73 -21.37 -5.05 -1.83
N TYR A 74 -21.01 -3.93 -1.22
CA TYR A 74 -20.30 -2.85 -1.83
C TYR A 74 -18.79 -2.84 -1.53
N PHE A 75 -18.35 -3.67 -0.59
CA PHE A 75 -16.94 -3.83 -0.26
C PHE A 75 -16.19 -4.51 -1.40
N ARG A 76 -15.00 -3.98 -1.72
CA ARG A 76 -14.24 -4.46 -2.87
C ARG A 76 -13.42 -5.70 -2.47
N HIS A 77 -13.70 -6.85 -3.09
CA HIS A 77 -12.90 -8.06 -2.92
C HIS A 77 -11.54 -7.89 -3.59
N ARG A 78 -10.54 -7.37 -2.85
CA ARG A 78 -9.23 -6.97 -3.39
C ARG A 78 -8.05 -7.77 -2.87
N ILE A 79 -8.26 -9.02 -2.45
CA ILE A 79 -7.18 -9.78 -1.79
C ILE A 79 -5.99 -10.06 -2.72
N VAL A 80 -6.25 -10.26 -4.02
CA VAL A 80 -5.22 -10.52 -5.03
C VAL A 80 -4.45 -9.24 -5.33
N GLU A 81 -5.16 -8.13 -5.49
CA GLU A 81 -4.62 -6.79 -5.70
C GLU A 81 -3.79 -6.34 -4.49
N ASN A 82 -4.31 -6.51 -3.27
CA ASN A 82 -3.58 -6.20 -2.05
C ASN A 82 -2.32 -7.06 -1.90
N HIS A 83 -2.37 -8.33 -2.29
CA HIS A 83 -1.18 -9.17 -2.32
C HIS A 83 -0.17 -8.69 -3.36
N PHE A 84 -0.61 -8.28 -4.55
CA PHE A 84 0.24 -7.66 -5.56
C PHE A 84 0.93 -6.39 -5.04
N PHE A 85 0.19 -5.45 -4.46
CA PHE A 85 0.76 -4.22 -3.91
C PHE A 85 1.71 -4.51 -2.73
N VAL A 86 1.40 -5.52 -1.91
CA VAL A 86 2.30 -5.94 -0.83
C VAL A 86 3.59 -6.57 -1.35
N GLN A 87 3.56 -7.33 -2.45
CA GLN A 87 4.78 -7.82 -3.08
C GLN A 87 5.64 -6.69 -3.63
N ALA A 88 5.02 -5.69 -4.24
CA ALA A 88 5.73 -4.51 -4.76
C ALA A 88 6.58 -3.82 -3.70
N MET A 89 6.12 -3.87 -2.44
CA MET A 89 6.86 -3.41 -1.29
C MET A 89 7.85 -4.47 -0.78
N CYS A 90 7.43 -5.73 -0.64
CA CYS A 90 8.17 -6.79 0.06
C CYS A 90 8.36 -8.03 -0.82
N PHE A 91 9.12 -7.95 -1.91
CA PHE A 91 9.21 -9.06 -2.86
C PHE A 91 10.16 -10.19 -2.45
N GLU A 92 11.08 -9.95 -1.51
CA GLU A 92 12.13 -10.90 -1.19
C GLU A 92 11.56 -12.26 -0.66
N PRO A 93 12.02 -13.42 -1.14
CA PRO A 93 11.43 -14.73 -0.80
C PRO A 93 11.33 -14.99 0.71
N GLN A 94 12.34 -14.60 1.48
CA GLN A 94 12.39 -14.77 2.93
C GLN A 94 11.31 -13.99 3.71
N LEU A 95 10.60 -13.06 3.05
CA LEU A 95 9.57 -12.23 3.67
C LEU A 95 8.14 -12.78 3.48
N SER A 96 7.96 -14.05 3.12
CA SER A 96 6.64 -14.67 2.92
C SER A 96 5.64 -14.40 4.03
N ARG A 97 6.03 -14.72 5.27
CA ARG A 97 5.17 -14.53 6.45
C ARG A 97 4.84 -13.05 6.67
N ALA A 98 5.80 -12.17 6.41
CA ALA A 98 5.61 -10.73 6.51
C ALA A 98 4.60 -10.23 5.47
N ARG A 99 4.67 -10.72 4.22
CA ARG A 99 3.67 -10.41 3.19
C ARG A 99 2.27 -10.86 3.60
N ILE A 100 2.09 -12.08 4.09
CA ILE A 100 0.77 -12.57 4.54
C ILE A 100 0.18 -11.63 5.59
N ILE A 101 0.95 -11.26 6.62
CA ILE A 101 0.50 -10.32 7.65
C ILE A 101 0.18 -8.94 7.06
N MET A 102 1.02 -8.44 6.17
CA MET A 102 0.81 -7.13 5.52
C MET A 102 -0.42 -7.13 4.62
N VAL A 103 -0.74 -8.20 3.90
CA VAL A 103 -1.98 -8.28 3.11
C VAL A 103 -3.20 -8.22 4.00
N LYS A 104 -3.21 -8.95 5.12
CA LYS A 104 -4.30 -8.87 6.10
C LYS A 104 -4.51 -7.43 6.60
N TYR A 105 -3.41 -6.74 6.91
CA TYR A 105 -3.44 -5.34 7.33
C TYR A 105 -3.94 -4.40 6.22
N PHE A 106 -3.44 -4.54 4.99
CA PHE A 106 -3.82 -3.74 3.83
C PHE A 106 -5.29 -3.89 3.49
N THR A 107 -5.79 -5.12 3.45
CA THR A 107 -7.21 -5.38 3.23
C THR A 107 -8.07 -4.63 4.24
N ILE A 108 -7.66 -4.55 5.50
CA ILE A 108 -8.43 -3.81 6.50
C ILE A 108 -8.32 -2.29 6.32
N LEU A 109 -7.16 -1.77 5.90
CA LEU A 109 -7.06 -0.35 5.53
C LEU A 109 -8.03 -0.01 4.40
N VAL A 110 -8.10 -0.85 3.36
CA VAL A 110 -9.05 -0.67 2.24
C VAL A 110 -10.51 -0.75 2.70
N LEU A 111 -10.85 -1.67 3.61
CA LEU A 111 -12.20 -1.76 4.18
C LEU A 111 -12.54 -0.52 5.03
N LEU A 112 -11.57 0.01 5.75
CA LEU A 112 -11.75 1.24 6.54
C LEU A 112 -12.03 2.44 5.63
N ASP A 113 -11.20 2.61 4.60
CA ASP A 113 -11.35 3.60 3.54
C ASP A 113 -12.73 3.51 2.86
N ASP A 114 -13.10 2.32 2.35
CA ASP A 114 -14.40 2.04 1.72
C ASP A 114 -15.60 2.38 2.63
N THR A 115 -15.42 2.18 3.95
CA THR A 115 -16.44 2.49 4.95
C THR A 115 -16.63 4.00 5.04
N PHE A 116 -15.55 4.75 5.24
CA PHE A 116 -15.61 6.20 5.41
C PHE A 116 -16.05 6.95 4.15
N ASP A 117 -15.63 6.49 2.98
CA ASP A 117 -16.05 7.05 1.68
C ASP A 117 -17.56 6.95 1.45
N ARG A 118 -18.18 5.86 1.93
CA ARG A 118 -19.61 5.62 1.72
C ARG A 118 -20.48 6.18 2.83
N TYR A 119 -20.03 6.07 4.09
CA TYR A 119 -20.74 6.58 5.24
C TYR A 119 -19.78 6.78 6.43
N ALA A 120 -19.69 8.02 6.89
CA ALA A 120 -18.83 8.39 8.01
C ALA A 120 -19.36 7.86 9.37
N SER A 121 -19.08 6.60 9.71
CA SER A 121 -19.49 5.98 10.98
C SER A 121 -18.29 5.70 11.89
N LEU A 122 -18.05 6.60 12.87
CA LEU A 122 -17.03 6.40 13.90
C LEU A 122 -17.19 5.08 14.68
N PRO A 123 -18.41 4.67 15.13
CA PRO A 123 -18.55 3.41 15.86
C PRO A 123 -18.16 2.18 15.04
N GLU A 124 -18.43 2.18 13.74
CA GLU A 124 -18.05 1.08 12.85
C GLU A 124 -16.55 1.07 12.56
N ALA A 125 -15.95 2.25 12.38
CA ALA A 125 -14.50 2.39 12.25
C ALA A 125 -13.75 1.95 13.52
N GLU A 126 -14.26 2.28 14.71
CA GLU A 126 -13.75 1.77 15.98
C GLU A 126 -13.96 0.26 16.10
N GLY A 127 -15.09 -0.28 15.64
CA GLY A 127 -15.35 -1.71 15.55
C GLY A 127 -14.36 -2.46 14.65
N LEU A 128 -14.00 -1.88 13.50
CA LEU A 128 -12.97 -2.41 12.60
C LEU A 128 -11.58 -2.36 13.25
N ALA A 129 -11.23 -1.24 13.91
CA ALA A 129 -9.99 -1.07 14.68
C ALA A 129 -9.86 -2.10 15.82
N ASN A 130 -10.95 -2.42 16.51
CA ASN A 130 -10.99 -3.43 17.57
C ASN A 130 -10.97 -4.86 17.02
N SER A 131 -11.52 -5.10 15.82
CA SER A 131 -11.41 -6.40 15.14
C SER A 131 -9.98 -6.68 14.69
N LEU A 132 -9.26 -5.66 14.20
CA LEU A 132 -7.81 -5.71 13.99
C LEU A 132 -7.08 -6.13 15.25
N GLU A 133 -7.41 -5.52 16.40
CA GLU A 133 -6.82 -5.81 17.72
C GLU A 133 -6.81 -7.31 18.02
N ARG A 134 -7.95 -7.98 17.79
CA ARG A 134 -8.14 -9.40 18.05
C ARG A 134 -7.42 -10.30 17.04
N GLU A 135 -7.53 -9.98 15.74
CA GLU A 135 -7.07 -10.87 14.66
C GLU A 135 -5.57 -10.75 14.37
N LEU A 136 -5.03 -9.53 14.33
CA LEU A 136 -3.62 -9.30 13.99
C LEU A 136 -2.70 -9.34 15.21
N TRP A 137 -3.25 -9.20 16.41
CA TRP A 137 -2.46 -9.13 17.64
C TRP A 137 -2.96 -10.06 18.77
N PRO A 138 -3.22 -11.36 18.51
CA PRO A 138 -3.57 -12.29 19.57
C PRO A 138 -2.39 -12.44 20.55
N GLN A 139 -2.59 -11.95 21.77
CA GLN A 139 -1.72 -12.06 22.95
C GLN A 139 -0.43 -11.21 22.95
N GLY A 140 -0.53 -9.97 23.47
CA GLY A 140 0.38 -9.44 24.49
C GLY A 140 1.89 -9.45 24.24
N ARG A 141 2.38 -9.37 23.00
CA ARG A 141 3.83 -9.41 22.71
C ARG A 141 4.30 -8.21 21.88
N SER A 142 4.97 -7.30 22.60
CA SER A 142 5.90 -6.26 22.17
C SER A 142 5.36 -4.83 21.97
N TYR A 143 6.20 -3.86 22.36
CA TYR A 143 6.11 -2.41 22.11
C TYR A 143 5.58 -2.03 20.71
N ASN A 144 5.90 -2.87 19.72
CA ASN A 144 5.58 -2.61 18.32
C ASN A 144 4.07 -2.66 18.04
N VAL A 145 3.30 -3.43 18.81
CA VAL A 145 1.84 -3.55 18.69
C VAL A 145 1.14 -2.27 19.15
N SER A 146 1.45 -1.80 20.36
CA SER A 146 0.87 -0.56 20.90
C SER A 146 1.20 0.64 20.03
N ALA A 147 2.43 0.71 19.52
CA ALA A 147 2.87 1.84 18.73
C ALA A 147 2.19 1.88 17.36
N SER A 148 1.98 0.72 16.73
CA SER A 148 1.24 0.63 15.46
C SER A 148 -0.25 0.85 15.63
N LYS A 149 -0.82 0.53 16.80
CA LYS A 149 -2.21 0.88 17.15
C LYS A 149 -2.41 2.39 17.13
N GLU A 150 -1.47 3.17 17.66
CA GLU A 150 -1.57 4.64 17.65
C GLU A 150 -1.46 5.21 16.23
N VAL A 151 -0.59 4.65 15.38
CA VAL A 151 -0.53 5.02 13.96
C VAL A 151 -1.85 4.69 13.25
N PHE A 152 -2.42 3.51 13.50
CA PHE A 152 -3.70 3.11 12.93
C PHE A 152 -4.84 4.03 13.37
N LYS A 153 -4.96 4.36 14.67
CA LYS A 153 -5.96 5.32 15.17
C LYS A 153 -5.82 6.70 14.53
N THR A 154 -4.59 7.15 14.31
CA THR A 154 -4.33 8.45 13.66
C THR A 154 -4.84 8.44 12.22
N HIS A 155 -4.64 7.33 11.50
CA HIS A 155 -5.17 7.14 10.15
C HIS A 155 -6.71 7.02 10.11
N VAL A 156 -7.33 6.33 11.08
CA VAL A 156 -8.80 6.29 11.26
C VAL A 156 -9.37 7.69 11.46
N LYS A 157 -8.72 8.51 12.28
CA LYS A 157 -9.15 9.90 12.50
C LYS A 157 -9.05 10.73 11.22
N ALA A 158 -7.96 10.59 10.46
CA ALA A 158 -7.78 11.31 9.20
C ALA A 158 -8.87 10.94 8.17
N ASN A 159 -9.17 9.65 8.02
CA ASN A 159 -10.29 9.17 7.22
C ASN A 159 -11.62 9.81 7.65
N PHE A 160 -11.89 9.85 8.95
CA PHE A 160 -13.12 10.46 9.46
C PHE A 160 -13.19 11.96 9.20
N ASP A 161 -12.07 12.68 9.31
CA ASP A 161 -12.02 14.12 9.05
C ASP A 161 -12.22 14.41 7.54
N LEU A 162 -11.64 13.61 6.63
CA LEU A 162 -11.96 13.69 5.18
C LEU A 162 -13.44 13.38 4.90
N ALA A 163 -13.98 12.31 5.51
CA ALA A 163 -15.37 11.92 5.30
C ALA A 163 -16.37 12.99 5.79
N LYS A 164 -16.06 13.68 6.90
CA LYS A 164 -16.83 14.85 7.35
C LYS A 164 -16.82 15.96 6.32
N TRP A 165 -15.65 16.28 5.76
CA TRP A 165 -15.54 17.30 4.73
C TRP A 165 -16.34 16.91 3.48
N GLY A 166 -16.23 15.65 3.04
CA GLY A 166 -17.01 15.11 1.93
C GLY A 166 -18.52 15.22 2.15
N LEU A 167 -19.03 14.89 3.35
CA LEU A 167 -20.46 14.92 3.68
C LEU A 167 -21.10 16.30 3.53
N VAL A 168 -20.36 17.36 3.84
CA VAL A 168 -20.84 18.75 3.77
C VAL A 168 -20.28 19.50 2.54
N TYR A 169 -19.68 18.78 1.59
CA TYR A 169 -19.02 19.36 0.42
C TYR A 169 -18.01 20.47 0.77
N HIS A 170 -17.33 20.30 1.91
CA HIS A 170 -16.36 21.26 2.38
C HIS A 170 -15.05 21.09 1.62
N VAL A 171 -14.62 22.17 0.97
CA VAL A 171 -13.29 22.28 0.37
C VAL A 171 -12.46 23.16 1.31
N PRO A 172 -11.57 22.59 2.14
CA PRO A 172 -10.73 23.37 3.05
C PRO A 172 -9.65 24.17 2.29
N SER A 173 -8.75 24.83 3.02
CA SER A 173 -7.50 25.32 2.41
C SER A 173 -6.63 24.13 1.97
N PHE A 174 -5.78 24.32 0.97
CA PHE A 174 -4.82 23.32 0.51
C PHE A 174 -3.89 22.86 1.64
N GLU A 175 -3.41 23.75 2.50
CA GLU A 175 -2.53 23.33 3.60
C GLU A 175 -3.29 22.52 4.65
N GLU A 176 -4.51 22.94 5.03
CA GLU A 176 -5.37 22.17 5.94
C GLU A 176 -5.73 20.80 5.35
N TYR A 177 -6.01 20.74 4.05
CA TYR A 177 -6.24 19.48 3.34
C TYR A 177 -5.03 18.56 3.45
N MET A 178 -3.83 19.07 3.12
CA MET A 178 -2.60 18.27 3.10
C MET A 178 -2.24 17.74 4.49
N GLU A 179 -2.48 18.49 5.57
CA GLU A 179 -2.26 18.00 6.94
C GLU A 179 -3.05 16.71 7.25
N VAL A 180 -4.25 16.58 6.70
CA VAL A 180 -5.11 15.40 6.86
C VAL A 180 -4.80 14.34 5.79
N GLY A 181 -4.72 14.74 4.51
CA GLY A 181 -4.50 13.85 3.36
C GLY A 181 -3.16 13.12 3.39
N GLU A 182 -2.10 13.74 3.92
CA GLU A 182 -0.79 13.09 4.11
C GLU A 182 -0.81 11.95 5.14
N VAL A 183 -1.72 12.03 6.12
CA VAL A 183 -1.93 10.98 7.12
C VAL A 183 -2.86 9.91 6.57
N GLU A 184 -3.89 10.36 5.84
CA GLU A 184 -4.88 9.49 5.22
C GLU A 184 -4.24 8.56 4.19
N VAL A 185 -3.29 8.99 3.35
CA VAL A 185 -2.62 8.13 2.36
C VAL A 185 -1.84 6.92 2.94
N ALA A 186 -1.86 6.71 4.25
CA ALA A 186 -1.48 5.49 4.95
C ALA A 186 0.00 5.08 4.82
N VAL A 187 0.89 5.95 4.35
CA VAL A 187 2.33 5.68 4.22
C VAL A 187 2.95 5.28 5.56
N TYR A 188 2.69 6.03 6.63
CA TYR A 188 3.17 5.71 7.97
C TYR A 188 2.60 4.39 8.49
N ALA A 189 1.30 4.15 8.29
CA ALA A 189 0.62 2.92 8.68
C ALA A 189 1.21 1.69 7.97
N THR A 190 1.52 1.85 6.69
CA THR A 190 2.14 0.83 5.82
C THR A 190 3.57 0.52 6.26
N LEU A 191 4.41 1.53 6.50
CA LEU A 191 5.79 1.31 6.94
C LEU A 191 5.83 0.69 8.35
N ALA A 192 4.95 1.15 9.25
CA ALA A 192 4.78 0.56 10.58
C ALA A 192 4.46 -0.94 10.49
N SER A 193 3.46 -1.33 9.70
CA SER A 193 3.08 -2.74 9.53
C SER A 193 4.23 -3.59 8.96
N ARG A 194 5.00 -3.04 8.00
CA ARG A 194 6.18 -3.69 7.45
C ARG A 194 7.30 -3.88 8.48
N TYR A 195 7.60 -2.89 9.31
CA TYR A 195 8.67 -3.03 10.30
C TYR A 195 8.28 -4.01 11.40
N MET A 196 7.02 -4.02 11.81
CA MET A 196 6.50 -4.99 12.78
C MET A 196 6.62 -6.44 12.33
N SER A 197 6.38 -6.70 11.04
CA SER A 197 6.44 -8.06 10.51
C SER A 197 7.87 -8.65 10.53
N LYS A 198 8.89 -7.82 10.80
CA LYS A 198 10.32 -8.18 10.87
C LYS A 198 10.87 -8.28 12.31
N GLY A 199 10.32 -9.16 13.16
CA GLY A 199 10.95 -9.58 14.44
C GLY A 199 11.19 -8.47 15.50
N LYS A 200 11.43 -8.86 16.76
CA LYS A 200 11.29 -7.92 17.91
C LYS A 200 12.30 -6.76 17.98
N MET A 201 13.60 -7.02 17.86
CA MET A 201 14.64 -6.00 18.11
C MET A 201 14.79 -5.04 16.92
N ALA A 202 14.74 -5.59 15.70
CA ALA A 202 14.80 -4.81 14.49
C ALA A 202 13.57 -3.89 14.30
N ALA A 203 12.40 -4.31 14.74
CA ALA A 203 11.19 -3.50 14.62
C ALA A 203 11.21 -2.23 15.49
N LYS A 204 11.81 -2.26 16.69
CA LYS A 204 11.76 -1.12 17.63
C LYS A 204 12.53 0.10 17.11
N GLU A 205 13.77 -0.06 16.70
CA GLU A 205 14.61 1.04 16.19
C GLU A 205 14.02 1.65 14.91
N ALA A 206 13.53 0.79 14.00
CA ALA A 206 12.88 1.23 12.77
C ALA A 206 11.59 2.00 13.06
N PHE A 207 10.83 1.58 14.07
CA PHE A 207 9.62 2.27 14.50
C PHE A 207 9.92 3.62 15.15
N GLU A 208 10.91 3.71 16.05
CA GLU A 208 11.29 5.00 16.64
C GLU A 208 11.78 6.00 15.59
N TRP A 209 12.58 5.54 14.63
CA TRP A 209 12.97 6.35 13.49
C TRP A 209 11.77 6.80 12.66
N LEU A 210 10.77 5.93 12.45
CA LEU A 210 9.54 6.31 11.76
C LEU A 210 8.75 7.37 12.55
N LYS A 211 8.65 7.23 13.88
CA LYS A 211 7.95 8.20 14.76
C LYS A 211 8.59 9.58 14.77
N SER A 212 9.90 9.69 14.52
CA SER A 212 10.57 10.98 14.42
C SER A 212 10.19 11.77 13.16
N ARG A 213 9.26 11.23 12.34
CA ARG A 213 8.75 11.81 11.09
C ARG A 213 9.89 12.27 10.16
N PRO A 214 10.74 11.34 9.70
CA PRO A 214 11.90 11.69 8.89
C PRO A 214 11.45 12.29 7.56
N LYS A 215 12.20 13.28 7.06
CA LYS A 215 11.85 14.07 5.88
C LYS A 215 11.57 13.19 4.65
N ILE A 216 12.35 12.12 4.45
CA ILE A 216 12.10 11.13 3.39
C ILE A 216 10.68 10.53 3.43
N VAL A 217 10.13 10.25 4.61
CA VAL A 217 8.78 9.68 4.76
C VAL A 217 7.71 10.77 4.61
N GLN A 218 7.96 11.98 5.10
CA GLN A 218 7.06 13.12 4.90
C GLN A 218 6.91 13.45 3.41
N SER A 219 8.02 13.53 2.67
CA SER A 219 8.00 13.73 1.22
C SER A 219 7.29 12.58 0.49
N LEU A 220 7.40 11.36 0.99
CA LEU A 220 6.65 10.23 0.44
C LEU A 220 5.13 10.35 0.69
N CYS A 221 4.69 10.84 1.85
CA CYS A 221 3.28 11.15 2.09
C CYS A 221 2.75 12.19 1.10
N VAL A 222 3.47 13.30 0.91
CA VAL A 222 3.13 14.36 -0.06
C VAL A 222 3.02 13.76 -1.46
N LYS A 223 4.06 13.03 -1.90
CA LYS A 223 4.06 12.38 -3.22
C LYS A 223 2.87 11.45 -3.38
N GLY A 224 2.62 10.57 -2.40
CA GLY A 224 1.52 9.61 -2.45
C GLY A 224 0.17 10.29 -2.60
N ARG A 225 -0.13 11.24 -1.71
CA ARG A 225 -1.43 11.94 -1.66
C ARG A 225 -1.67 12.74 -2.94
N LEU A 226 -0.67 13.50 -3.38
CA LEU A 226 -0.81 14.31 -4.59
C LEU A 226 -0.95 13.44 -5.85
N MET A 227 -0.20 12.33 -5.97
CA MET A 227 -0.34 11.46 -7.13
C MET A 227 -1.73 10.81 -7.19
N ASP A 228 -2.23 10.29 -6.06
CA ASP A 228 -3.56 9.70 -5.92
C ASP A 228 -4.66 10.70 -6.33
N ASP A 229 -4.65 11.90 -5.74
CA ASP A 229 -5.65 12.93 -6.05
C ASP A 229 -5.57 13.41 -7.51
N ILE A 230 -4.37 13.51 -8.09
CA ILE A 230 -4.19 13.93 -9.49
C ILE A 230 -4.78 12.89 -10.44
N THR A 231 -4.52 11.60 -10.22
CA THR A 231 -5.01 10.53 -11.11
C THR A 231 -6.48 10.20 -10.89
N GLY A 232 -6.96 10.31 -9.64
CA GLY A 232 -8.35 10.10 -9.26
C GLY A 232 -9.28 11.28 -9.51
N PHE A 233 -8.75 12.49 -9.74
CA PHE A 233 -9.52 13.74 -9.74
C PHE A 233 -10.84 13.69 -10.53
N GLN A 234 -10.80 13.21 -11.78
CA GLN A 234 -11.99 13.20 -12.63
C GLN A 234 -13.06 12.21 -12.13
N ASP A 235 -12.63 11.07 -11.59
CA ASP A 235 -13.54 10.09 -10.98
C ASP A 235 -14.17 10.66 -9.71
N ASP A 236 -13.37 11.28 -8.84
CA ASP A 236 -13.84 11.93 -7.61
C ASP A 236 -14.90 12.99 -7.88
N ILE A 237 -14.62 13.91 -8.82
CA ILE A 237 -15.58 14.94 -9.21
C ILE A 237 -16.86 14.33 -9.80
N SER A 238 -16.74 13.26 -10.60
CA SER A 238 -17.90 12.57 -11.17
C SER A 238 -18.81 11.93 -10.12
N ARG A 239 -18.23 11.49 -9.00
CA ARG A 239 -18.92 10.93 -7.82
C ARG A 239 -19.42 12.01 -6.85
N GLY A 240 -19.09 13.29 -7.10
CA GLY A 240 -19.44 14.41 -6.22
C GLY A 240 -18.49 14.60 -5.03
N TYR A 241 -17.35 13.92 -5.02
CA TYR A 241 -16.31 14.07 -4.03
C TYR A 241 -15.41 15.26 -4.40
N VAL A 242 -15.66 16.41 -3.78
CA VAL A 242 -14.99 17.69 -4.10
C VAL A 242 -13.77 17.98 -3.23
N THR A 243 -13.50 17.16 -2.21
CA THR A 243 -12.45 17.39 -1.21
C THR A 243 -11.17 16.65 -1.58
N ASN A 244 -10.44 17.18 -2.58
CA ASN A 244 -9.14 16.66 -3.01
C ASN A 244 -8.12 17.79 -3.19
N ALA A 245 -6.83 17.46 -3.32
CA ALA A 245 -5.75 18.43 -3.46
C ALA A 245 -5.96 19.42 -4.62
N VAL A 246 -6.42 18.94 -5.78
CA VAL A 246 -6.65 19.77 -6.97
C VAL A 246 -7.71 20.83 -6.69
N SER A 247 -8.86 20.42 -6.16
CA SER A 247 -9.96 21.33 -5.78
C SER A 247 -9.55 22.33 -4.70
N CYS A 248 -8.83 21.87 -3.66
CA CYS A 248 -8.37 22.74 -2.58
C CYS A 248 -7.35 23.78 -3.10
N TYR A 249 -6.43 23.36 -3.96
CA TYR A 249 -5.44 24.25 -4.58
C TYR A 249 -6.09 25.29 -5.48
N MET A 250 -7.01 24.88 -6.36
CA MET A 250 -7.79 25.80 -7.22
C MET A 250 -8.55 26.83 -6.39
N LYS A 251 -9.24 26.38 -5.34
CA LYS A 251 -10.03 27.26 -4.46
C LYS A 251 -9.15 28.28 -3.74
N GLN A 252 -8.02 27.85 -3.19
CA GLN A 252 -7.16 28.71 -2.39
C GLN A 252 -6.40 29.73 -3.23
N TYR A 253 -5.83 29.29 -4.35
CA TYR A 253 -4.95 30.13 -5.16
C TYR A 253 -5.69 30.83 -6.32
N GLY A 254 -6.98 30.52 -6.53
CA GLY A 254 -7.79 31.13 -7.58
C GLY A 254 -7.32 30.78 -9.00
N VAL A 255 -6.67 29.62 -9.17
CA VAL A 255 -6.06 29.18 -10.42
C VAL A 255 -6.95 28.21 -11.19
N SER A 256 -6.69 28.07 -12.49
CA SER A 256 -7.36 27.07 -13.33
C SER A 256 -6.97 25.64 -12.95
N GLU A 257 -7.80 24.67 -13.35
CA GLU A 257 -7.52 23.23 -13.18
C GLU A 257 -6.15 22.84 -13.79
N ASN A 258 -5.88 23.30 -15.02
CA ASN A 258 -4.59 23.05 -15.69
C ASN A 258 -3.40 23.66 -14.95
N GLU A 259 -3.58 24.80 -14.28
CA GLU A 259 -2.54 25.40 -13.43
C GLU A 259 -2.32 24.59 -12.16
N ALA A 260 -3.41 24.19 -11.48
CA ALA A 260 -3.33 23.34 -10.30
C ALA A 260 -2.62 22.01 -10.62
N PHE A 261 -2.99 21.30 -11.70
CA PHE A 261 -2.28 20.10 -12.13
C PHE A 261 -0.79 20.34 -12.35
N ARG A 262 -0.40 21.45 -12.97
CA ARG A 262 1.02 21.76 -13.20
C ARG A 262 1.77 21.99 -11.88
N GLU A 263 1.21 22.78 -10.96
CA GLU A 263 1.87 23.07 -9.69
C GLU A 263 1.95 21.83 -8.78
N LEU A 264 0.89 21.03 -8.69
CA LEU A 264 0.90 19.80 -7.90
C LEU A 264 1.89 18.76 -8.47
N ASN A 265 2.00 18.63 -9.80
CA ASN A 265 3.02 17.78 -10.43
C ASN A 265 4.46 18.28 -10.14
N LYS A 266 4.68 19.60 -10.04
CA LYS A 266 5.99 20.12 -9.60
C LYS A 266 6.30 19.72 -8.17
N MET A 267 5.32 19.81 -7.26
CA MET A 267 5.47 19.38 -5.86
C MET A 267 5.80 17.88 -5.77
N VAL A 268 5.15 17.03 -6.58
CA VAL A 268 5.50 15.60 -6.70
C VAL A 268 6.95 15.42 -7.14
N GLY A 269 7.39 16.16 -8.17
CA GLY A 269 8.78 16.12 -8.66
C GLY A 269 9.80 16.61 -7.63
N GLU A 270 9.46 17.60 -6.81
CA GLU A 270 10.29 18.07 -5.70
C GLU A 270 10.37 17.03 -4.57
N ALA A 271 9.24 16.42 -4.20
CA ALA A 271 9.21 15.32 -3.25
C ALA A 271 10.10 14.16 -3.70
N ASP A 272 10.10 13.81 -4.99
CA ASP A 272 10.99 12.78 -5.53
C ASP A 272 12.48 13.12 -5.41
N LYS A 273 12.86 14.38 -5.63
CA LYS A 273 14.25 14.82 -5.44
C LYS A 273 14.67 14.66 -3.98
N ILE A 274 13.81 15.08 -3.05
CA ILE A 274 14.06 14.96 -1.61
C ILE A 274 14.17 13.48 -1.21
N ILE A 275 13.27 12.62 -1.68
CA ILE A 275 13.30 11.19 -1.37
C ILE A 275 14.63 10.56 -1.80
N ASN A 276 15.09 10.89 -3.01
CA ASN A 276 16.35 10.38 -3.55
C ASN A 276 17.57 10.94 -2.79
N GLU A 277 17.60 12.24 -2.49
CA GLU A 277 18.68 12.86 -1.73
C GLU A 277 18.79 12.28 -0.32
N GLU A 278 17.68 12.19 0.41
CA GLU A 278 17.64 11.62 1.76
C GLU A 278 18.05 10.14 1.76
N PHE A 279 17.60 9.35 0.78
CA PHE A 279 17.98 7.94 0.67
C PHE A 279 19.50 7.75 0.53
N LEU A 280 20.18 8.67 -0.17
CA LEU A 280 21.63 8.62 -0.38
C LEU A 280 22.44 9.20 0.79
N THR A 281 21.84 10.06 1.61
CA THR A 281 22.56 10.84 2.62
C THR A 281 22.28 10.40 4.06
N ILE A 282 21.15 9.76 4.34
CA ILE A 282 20.82 9.29 5.69
C ILE A 282 21.86 8.25 6.15
N THR A 283 22.40 8.48 7.35
CA THR A 283 23.31 7.56 8.05
C THR A 283 22.71 7.12 9.39
N GLY A 284 23.25 6.06 9.98
CA GLY A 284 22.76 5.53 11.27
C GLY A 284 21.43 4.78 11.20
N VAL A 285 20.80 4.70 10.02
CA VAL A 285 19.60 3.91 9.76
C VAL A 285 19.97 2.69 8.92
N ARG A 286 19.47 1.51 9.29
CA ARG A 286 19.75 0.29 8.53
C ARG A 286 19.17 0.39 7.12
N HIS A 287 19.94 -0.05 6.13
CA HIS A 287 19.52 -0.05 4.72
C HIS A 287 18.16 -0.70 4.49
N CYS A 288 17.83 -1.79 5.21
CA CYS A 288 16.54 -2.47 5.06
C CYS A 288 15.33 -1.63 5.52
N VAL A 289 15.53 -0.60 6.34
CA VAL A 289 14.50 0.37 6.76
C VAL A 289 14.32 1.42 5.66
N LEU A 290 15.42 1.99 5.16
CA LEU A 290 15.38 2.96 4.04
C LEU A 290 14.84 2.34 2.75
N LYS A 291 15.26 1.10 2.44
CA LYS A 291 14.77 0.34 1.29
C LYS A 291 13.25 0.19 1.32
N ALA A 292 12.65 -0.01 2.50
CA ALA A 292 11.20 -0.12 2.62
C ALA A 292 10.45 1.15 2.18
N VAL A 293 11.03 2.33 2.45
CA VAL A 293 10.51 3.62 2.01
C VAL A 293 10.58 3.74 0.49
N ILE A 294 11.71 3.35 -0.10
CA ILE A 294 11.90 3.37 -1.57
C ILE A 294 11.02 2.34 -2.29
N ASP A 295 10.88 1.14 -1.75
CA ASP A 295 9.98 0.13 -2.32
C ASP A 295 8.53 0.63 -2.34
N LEU A 296 8.09 1.31 -1.26
CA LEU A 296 6.77 1.94 -1.21
C LEU A 296 6.64 3.12 -2.20
N ALA A 297 7.66 3.96 -2.32
CA ALA A 297 7.68 5.05 -3.31
C ALA A 297 7.57 4.54 -4.76
N ARG A 298 8.21 3.42 -5.06
CA ARG A 298 8.09 2.74 -6.36
C ARG A 298 6.71 2.12 -6.57
N MET A 299 6.10 1.58 -5.52
CA MET A 299 4.73 1.05 -5.56
C MET A 299 3.72 2.15 -5.87
N ILE A 300 3.78 3.27 -5.13
CA ILE A 300 2.96 4.47 -5.38
C ILE A 300 3.13 4.94 -6.82
N HIS A 301 4.37 5.05 -7.30
CA HIS A 301 4.61 5.48 -8.67
C HIS A 301 3.96 4.55 -9.69
N VAL A 302 4.02 3.22 -9.52
CA VAL A 302 3.37 2.29 -10.46
C VAL A 302 1.84 2.34 -10.37
N CYS A 303 1.27 2.61 -9.20
CA CYS A 303 -0.17 2.74 -9.07
C CYS A 303 -0.70 4.00 -9.77
N TYR A 304 0.05 5.10 -9.71
CA TYR A 304 -0.43 6.42 -10.13
C TYR A 304 0.38 7.04 -11.28
N ASN A 305 0.90 6.23 -12.20
CA ASN A 305 1.68 6.71 -13.34
C ASN A 305 0.78 7.17 -14.50
N GLY A 306 0.04 8.24 -14.29
CA GLY A 306 -0.88 8.81 -15.30
C GLY A 306 -2.20 8.05 -15.46
N TYR A 307 -2.51 7.15 -14.54
CA TYR A 307 -3.79 6.43 -14.42
C TYR A 307 -4.04 6.08 -12.96
N GLU A 308 -5.30 5.79 -12.61
CA GLU A 308 -5.68 5.40 -11.26
C GLU A 308 -5.65 3.88 -11.06
N GLY A 309 -4.46 3.34 -10.84
CA GLY A 309 -4.22 1.90 -10.79
C GLY A 309 -4.48 1.22 -9.45
N TYR A 310 -4.57 1.99 -8.36
CA TYR A 310 -4.87 1.41 -7.05
C TYR A 310 -6.36 1.16 -6.91
N THR A 311 -7.18 2.17 -7.20
CA THR A 311 -8.64 2.07 -7.17
C THR A 311 -9.20 1.39 -8.40
N ASP A 312 -8.65 1.59 -9.61
CA ASP A 312 -9.06 0.84 -10.80
C ASP A 312 -7.89 0.04 -11.42
N PRO A 313 -7.61 -1.18 -10.93
CA PRO A 313 -6.43 -1.97 -11.31
C PRO A 313 -6.52 -2.60 -12.72
N GLN A 314 -7.20 -1.93 -13.66
CA GLN A 314 -7.23 -2.32 -15.08
C GLN A 314 -5.93 -1.93 -15.80
N GLY A 315 -5.88 -2.23 -17.10
CA GLY A 315 -4.73 -1.91 -17.95
C GLY A 315 -3.43 -2.51 -17.42
N LYS A 316 -2.46 -1.64 -17.09
CA LYS A 316 -1.11 -2.04 -16.70
C LYS A 316 -1.06 -2.88 -15.42
N ILE A 317 -1.86 -2.55 -14.41
CA ILE A 317 -1.86 -3.31 -13.15
C ILE A 317 -2.38 -4.72 -13.39
N LYS A 318 -3.45 -4.86 -14.17
CA LYS A 318 -3.99 -6.17 -14.59
C LYS A 318 -2.97 -6.98 -15.39
N GLU A 319 -2.26 -6.35 -16.33
CA GLU A 319 -1.17 -7.00 -17.08
C GLU A 319 -0.10 -7.56 -16.12
N TYR A 320 0.37 -6.75 -15.18
CA TYR A 320 1.37 -7.18 -14.20
C TYR A 320 0.86 -8.28 -13.28
N MET A 321 -0.36 -8.19 -12.77
CA MET A 321 -0.96 -9.25 -11.97
C MET A 321 -1.07 -10.56 -12.76
N THR A 322 -1.47 -10.49 -14.03
CA THR A 322 -1.56 -11.66 -14.91
C THR A 322 -0.17 -12.29 -15.08
N SER A 323 0.86 -11.49 -15.37
CA SER A 323 2.23 -12.00 -15.50
C SER A 323 2.79 -12.60 -14.20
N MET A 324 2.39 -12.09 -13.03
CA MET A 324 2.88 -12.56 -11.75
C MET A 324 2.17 -13.82 -11.25
N PHE A 325 0.85 -13.92 -11.45
CA PHE A 325 0.03 -14.95 -10.84
C PHE A 325 -0.49 -15.99 -11.83
N VAL A 326 -0.65 -15.64 -13.09
CA VAL A 326 -1.27 -16.51 -14.09
C VAL A 326 -0.22 -17.04 -15.07
N ASP A 327 0.57 -16.15 -15.68
CA ASP A 327 1.55 -16.52 -16.69
C ASP A 327 2.79 -17.09 -16.03
N GLN A 328 2.82 -18.41 -15.96
CA GLN A 328 3.94 -19.15 -15.41
C GLN A 328 5.11 -19.14 -16.38
N ILE A 329 6.29 -18.69 -15.93
CA ILE A 329 7.50 -18.74 -16.75
C ILE A 329 7.83 -20.20 -17.13
N ARG A 330 8.22 -20.41 -18.39
CA ARG A 330 8.66 -21.71 -18.91
C ARG A 330 10.15 -21.87 -18.64
N LEU A 331 10.55 -23.05 -18.15
CA LEU A 331 11.94 -23.38 -17.83
C LEU A 331 12.70 -23.91 -19.04
#